data_AF-A0A223RYB6-F1
#
_entry.id   AF-A0A223RYB6-F1
#
_cell.length_a   1.000
_cell.length_b   1.000
_cell.length_c   1.000
_cell.angle_alpha   90.00
_cell.angle_beta   90.00
_cell.angle_gamma   90.00
#
_symmetry.space_group_name_H-M   'P 1'
#
loop_
_entity.id
_entity.type
_entity.pdbx_description
1 polymer ?
#
loop_
_entity_poly.entity_id
_entity_poly.type
_entity_poly.pdbx_seq_one_letter_code
_entity_poly.pdbx_strand_id
1 'polypeptide(L)'
;MREVAGEQVRTMHFTVDELLIRDLVQRGDLGNGRVARVAADPGSVSTITEGPIELYTRKLTGTLNVAGYPLVPVELSPEALLLPDVDLGFLELPELTFSDAVVRNAELSGGKLFIPGAEIALE
;
A
#
# COMPACT_ATOMS: atom_id res chain seq x y z
N MET A 1 13.44 -8.30 -2.15
CA MET A 1 14.19 -7.08 -2.53
C MET A 1 13.52 -6.46 -3.75
N ARG A 2 13.39 -5.14 -3.80
CA ARG A 2 12.91 -4.37 -4.96
C ARG A 2 13.83 -3.19 -5.23
N GLU A 3 14.08 -2.91 -6.50
CA GLU A 3 14.82 -1.72 -6.90
C GLU A 3 13.86 -0.54 -6.98
N VAL A 4 14.13 0.52 -6.21
CA VAL A 4 13.35 1.76 -6.24
C VAL A 4 14.31 2.92 -6.40
N ALA A 5 14.19 3.66 -7.49
CA ALA A 5 15.06 4.80 -7.83
C ALA A 5 16.57 4.44 -7.79
N GLY A 6 16.93 3.22 -8.19
CA GLY A 6 18.32 2.73 -8.21
C GLY A 6 18.86 2.23 -6.86
N GLU A 7 18.03 2.21 -5.80
CA GLU A 7 18.39 1.62 -4.51
C GLU A 7 17.71 0.27 -4.31
N GLN A 8 18.45 -0.71 -3.78
CA GLN A 8 17.90 -2.01 -3.40
C GLN A 8 17.23 -1.94 -2.03
N VAL A 9 15.91 -2.14 -2.01
CA VAL A 9 15.08 -1.99 -0.82
C VAL A 9 14.47 -3.33 -0.40
N ARG A 10 14.50 -3.63 0.90
CA ARG A 10 13.73 -4.73 1.49
C ARG A 10 12.25 -4.35 1.59
N THR A 11 11.37 -5.28 1.23
CA THR A 11 9.92 -5.06 1.18
C THR A 11 9.19 -6.33 1.61
N MET A 12 8.08 -6.16 2.32
CA MET A 12 7.04 -7.17 2.43
C MET A 12 6.27 -7.21 1.11
N HIS A 13 5.83 -8.38 0.70
CA HIS A 13 5.09 -8.55 -0.56
C HIS A 13 3.68 -9.02 -0.23
N PHE A 14 2.68 -8.23 -0.64
CA PHE A 14 1.28 -8.60 -0.57
C PHE A 14 0.69 -8.68 -1.98
N THR A 15 -0.17 -9.67 -2.19
CA THR A 15 -0.98 -9.81 -3.40
C THR A 15 -2.44 -9.68 -3.01
N VAL A 16 -3.17 -8.78 -3.66
CA VAL A 16 -4.59 -8.52 -3.36
C VAL A 16 -5.41 -8.45 -4.65
N ASP A 17 -6.71 -8.75 -4.57
CA ASP A 17 -7.62 -8.68 -5.72
C ASP A 17 -8.17 -7.26 -5.96
N GLU A 18 -8.34 -6.49 -4.87
CA GLU A 18 -8.87 -5.14 -4.88
C GLU A 18 -8.18 -4.28 -3.81
N LEU A 19 -8.08 -2.97 -4.09
CA LEU A 19 -7.65 -1.95 -3.14
C LEU A 19 -8.64 -0.80 -3.13
N LEU A 20 -9.08 -0.39 -1.94
CA LEU A 20 -9.90 0.81 -1.73
C LEU A 20 -9.08 1.87 -0.99
N ILE A 21 -9.04 3.09 -1.53
CA ILE A 21 -8.22 4.19 -1.01
C ILE A 21 -9.09 5.42 -0.81
N ARG A 22 -9.32 5.81 0.44
CA ARG A 22 -10.04 7.04 0.77
C ARG A 22 -9.14 8.25 0.58
N ASP A 23 -9.68 9.34 0.03
CA ASP A 23 -9.00 10.63 -0.11
C ASP A 23 -7.62 10.51 -0.79
N LEU A 24 -7.57 9.75 -1.91
CA LEU A 24 -6.33 9.43 -2.58
C LEU A 24 -5.54 10.68 -2.97
N VAL A 25 -4.25 10.69 -2.62
CA VAL A 25 -3.26 11.65 -3.13
C VAL A 25 -2.05 10.86 -3.61
N GLN A 26 -1.73 10.99 -4.89
CA GLN A 26 -0.56 10.41 -5.52
C GLN A 26 0.37 11.52 -6.01
N ARG A 27 1.68 11.30 -5.87
CA ARG A 27 2.71 12.15 -6.47
C ARG A 27 3.59 11.31 -7.38
N GLY A 28 3.85 11.80 -8.58
CA GLY A 28 4.74 11.16 -9.56
C GLY A 28 5.79 12.15 -10.04
N ASP A 29 7.05 11.73 -10.06
CA ASP A 29 8.13 12.52 -10.66
C ASP A 29 7.99 12.47 -12.20
N LEU A 30 7.93 13.64 -12.84
CA LEU A 30 7.86 13.78 -14.30
C LEU A 30 9.23 14.07 -14.95
N GLY A 31 10.30 14.03 -14.15
CA GLY A 31 11.63 14.49 -14.51
C GLY A 31 11.75 16.02 -14.54
N ASN A 32 13.01 16.48 -14.59
CA ASN A 32 13.37 17.91 -14.62
C ASN A 32 12.86 18.71 -13.40
N GLY A 33 12.76 18.06 -12.25
CA GLY A 33 12.33 18.70 -11.00
C GLY A 33 10.84 19.03 -10.94
N ARG A 34 10.01 18.42 -11.80
CA ARG A 34 8.55 18.61 -11.80
C ARG A 34 7.86 17.40 -11.19
N VAL A 35 6.86 17.65 -10.35
CA VAL A 35 6.05 16.59 -9.74
C VAL A 35 4.61 16.74 -10.20
N ALA A 36 4.01 15.66 -10.71
CA ALA A 36 2.57 15.59 -10.88
C ALA A 36 1.93 15.21 -9.55
N ARG A 37 0.97 16.00 -9.07
CA ARG A 37 0.08 15.61 -7.99
C ARG A 37 -1.28 15.23 -8.57
N VAL A 38 -1.73 14.02 -8.29
CA VAL A 38 -3.09 13.54 -8.58
C VAL A 38 -3.84 13.41 -7.26
N ALA A 39 -5.02 13.99 -7.16
CA ALA A 39 -5.87 13.87 -5.98
C ALA A 39 -7.31 13.51 -6.36
N ALA A 40 -7.94 12.69 -5.52
CA ALA A 40 -9.36 12.40 -5.62
C ALA A 40 -10.21 13.50 -4.97
N ASP A 41 -11.50 13.54 -5.30
CA ASP A 41 -12.47 14.39 -4.60
C ASP A 41 -12.46 14.10 -3.08
N PRO A 42 -12.50 15.13 -2.21
CA PRO A 42 -12.60 14.93 -0.78
C PRO A 42 -13.81 14.07 -0.37
N GLY A 43 -13.58 13.09 0.50
CA GLY A 43 -14.56 12.12 0.97
C GLY A 43 -14.78 10.93 0.03
N SER A 44 -14.17 10.93 -1.16
CA SER A 44 -14.32 9.84 -2.13
C SER A 44 -13.40 8.66 -1.84
N VAL A 45 -13.71 7.52 -2.48
CA VAL A 45 -12.92 6.29 -2.40
C VAL A 45 -12.48 5.93 -3.82
N SER A 46 -11.17 5.98 -4.06
CA SER A 46 -10.55 5.44 -5.26
C SER A 46 -10.44 3.93 -5.16
N THR A 47 -10.54 3.24 -6.29
CA THR A 47 -10.43 1.78 -6.35
C THR A 47 -9.32 1.35 -7.29
N ILE A 48 -8.62 0.28 -6.92
CA ILE A 48 -7.81 -0.50 -7.86
C ILE A 48 -8.45 -1.87 -7.91
N THR A 49 -8.92 -2.26 -9.09
CA THR A 49 -9.65 -3.51 -9.34
C THR A 49 -8.95 -4.32 -10.43
N GLU A 50 -9.50 -5.46 -10.84
CA GLU A 50 -8.93 -6.30 -11.90
C GLU A 50 -7.51 -6.80 -11.55
N GLY A 51 -7.34 -7.30 -10.31
CA GLY A 51 -6.08 -7.89 -9.84
C GLY A 51 -5.58 -9.12 -10.64
N PRO A 52 -4.41 -9.67 -10.27
CA PRO A 52 -3.70 -9.43 -9.02
C PRO A 52 -3.01 -8.07 -8.95
N ILE A 53 -3.08 -7.45 -7.77
CA ILE A 53 -2.39 -6.21 -7.43
C ILE A 53 -1.27 -6.55 -6.48
N GLU A 54 -0.05 -6.18 -6.85
CA GLU A 54 1.15 -6.45 -6.07
C GLU A 54 1.58 -5.21 -5.29
N LEU A 55 1.75 -5.37 -3.99
CA LEU A 55 2.18 -4.31 -3.07
C LEU A 55 3.54 -4.70 -2.47
N TYR A 56 4.57 -3.90 -2.77
CA TYR A 56 5.89 -4.05 -2.17
C TYR A 56 6.04 -3.05 -1.04
N THR A 57 5.60 -3.43 0.15
CA THR A 57 5.47 -2.54 1.31
C THR A 57 6.74 -2.49 2.14
N ARG A 58 7.25 -1.28 2.41
CA ARG A 58 8.37 -1.07 3.35
C ARG A 58 7.92 -1.05 4.80
N LYS A 59 6.75 -0.45 5.04
CA LYS A 59 6.23 -0.24 6.38
C LYS A 59 4.71 -0.18 6.34
N LEU A 60 4.08 -0.90 7.26
CA LEU A 60 2.65 -0.86 7.54
C LEU A 60 2.52 -0.63 9.04
N THR A 61 2.00 0.52 9.44
CA THR A 61 1.65 0.80 10.83
C THR A 61 0.15 0.94 10.95
N GLY A 62 -0.43 0.47 12.04
CA GLY A 62 -1.85 0.67 12.30
C GLY A 62 -2.29 -0.09 13.54
N THR A 63 -3.59 -0.04 13.80
CA THR A 63 -4.21 -0.82 14.86
C THR A 63 -4.76 -2.10 14.26
N LEU A 64 -4.14 -3.24 14.58
CA LEU A 64 -4.58 -4.55 14.08
C LEU A 64 -5.77 -5.05 14.89
N ASN A 65 -6.83 -5.40 14.17
CA ASN A 65 -7.98 -6.13 14.67
C ASN A 65 -7.95 -7.53 14.07
N VAL A 66 -8.05 -8.56 14.92
CA VAL A 66 -8.05 -9.97 14.51
C VAL A 66 -9.41 -10.56 14.83
N ALA A 67 -10.25 -10.78 13.82
CA ALA A 67 -11.58 -11.39 13.96
C ALA A 67 -12.44 -10.81 15.12
N GLY A 68 -12.37 -9.48 15.35
CA GLY A 68 -13.13 -8.79 16.39
C GLY A 68 -12.46 -8.75 17.79
N TYR A 69 -11.23 -9.25 17.93
CA TYR A 69 -10.45 -9.30 19.16
C TYR A 69 -9.13 -8.51 19.03
N PRO A 70 -8.38 -8.27 20.13
CA PRO A 70 -7.86 -6.98 20.57
C PRO A 70 -7.10 -6.14 19.53
N LEU A 71 -7.43 -4.84 19.58
CA LEU A 71 -6.82 -3.72 18.87
C LEU A 71 -5.42 -3.42 19.41
N VAL A 72 -4.39 -4.01 18.80
CA VAL A 72 -3.00 -3.76 19.19
C VAL A 72 -2.35 -2.86 18.14
N PRO A 73 -1.71 -1.74 18.54
CA PRO A 73 -0.85 -1.00 17.64
C PRO A 73 0.29 -1.89 17.18
N VAL A 74 0.42 -2.04 15.87
CA VAL A 74 1.44 -2.88 15.25
C VAL A 74 2.20 -2.08 14.21
N GLU A 75 3.48 -2.39 14.11
CA GLU A 75 4.35 -1.97 13.02
C GLU A 75 4.87 -3.23 12.35
N LEU A 76 4.56 -3.37 11.06
CA LEU A 76 5.10 -4.40 10.21
C LEU A 76 6.11 -3.78 9.25
N SER A 77 7.32 -4.33 9.27
CA SER A 77 8.38 -4.02 8.32
C SER A 77 9.23 -5.27 8.07
N PRO A 78 9.94 -5.33 6.93
CA PRO A 78 10.88 -6.41 6.66
C PRO A 78 11.94 -6.59 7.74
N GLU A 79 12.31 -5.51 8.45
CA GLU A 79 13.29 -5.54 9.51
C GLU A 79 12.70 -5.97 10.87
N ALA A 80 11.43 -5.63 11.13
CA ALA A 80 10.73 -6.04 12.35
C ALA A 80 10.34 -7.53 12.31
N LEU A 81 10.08 -8.06 11.11
CA LEU A 81 9.88 -9.48 10.91
C LEU A 81 11.23 -10.19 11.00
N LEU A 82 11.52 -10.80 12.16
CA LEU A 82 12.73 -11.60 12.39
C LEU A 82 12.81 -12.88 11.53
N LEU A 83 11.83 -13.11 10.64
CA LEU A 83 11.73 -14.26 9.76
C LEU A 83 12.27 -13.88 8.36
N PRO A 84 13.40 -14.45 7.91
CA PRO A 84 13.91 -14.20 6.58
C PRO A 84 13.04 -14.90 5.52
N ASP A 85 12.49 -14.14 4.58
CA ASP A 85 11.89 -14.60 3.31
C ASP A 85 10.94 -15.82 3.45
N VAL A 86 10.13 -15.86 4.51
CA VAL A 86 9.14 -16.92 4.70
C VAL A 86 7.87 -16.55 3.93
N ASP A 87 7.59 -17.31 2.87
CA ASP A 87 6.27 -17.32 2.23
C ASP A 87 5.27 -17.92 3.22
N LEU A 88 4.43 -17.05 3.82
CA LEU A 88 3.36 -17.42 4.73
C LEU A 88 2.05 -17.74 3.99
N GLY A 89 2.07 -18.01 2.68
CA GLY A 89 0.89 -18.36 1.88
C GLY A 89 0.18 -19.63 2.33
N PHE A 90 0.81 -20.46 3.17
CA PHE A 90 0.19 -21.62 3.84
C PHE A 90 -0.60 -21.25 5.10
N LEU A 91 -0.39 -20.04 5.63
CA LEU A 91 -1.03 -19.58 6.85
C LEU A 91 -2.38 -18.97 6.46
N GLU A 92 -3.46 -19.73 6.67
CA GLU A 92 -4.81 -19.17 6.65
C GLU A 92 -4.95 -18.20 7.82
N LEU A 93 -4.62 -16.94 7.58
CA LEU A 93 -4.83 -15.88 8.55
C LEU A 93 -6.33 -15.59 8.63
N PRO A 94 -6.91 -15.46 9.83
CA PRO A 94 -8.24 -14.88 9.96
C PRO A 94 -8.24 -13.48 9.34
N GLU A 95 -9.42 -12.96 9.01
CA GLU A 95 -9.54 -11.59 8.50
C GLU A 95 -8.79 -10.61 9.43
N LEU A 96 -7.77 -9.95 8.88
CA LEU A 96 -6.94 -8.96 9.56
C LEU A 96 -7.36 -7.58 9.07
N THR A 97 -7.85 -6.73 9.97
CA THR A 97 -8.16 -5.34 9.63
C THR A 97 -7.16 -4.42 10.32
N PHE A 98 -6.50 -3.56 9.55
CA PHE A 98 -5.69 -2.46 10.10
C PHE A 98 -6.52 -1.17 10.06
N SER A 99 -6.84 -0.64 11.23
CA SER A 99 -7.44 0.70 11.36
C SER A 99 -6.36 1.76 11.55
N ASP A 100 -6.63 3.00 11.15
CA ASP A 100 -5.67 4.11 11.19
C ASP A 100 -4.33 3.77 10.51
N ALA A 101 -4.43 2.99 9.42
CA ALA A 101 -3.28 2.42 8.76
C ALA A 101 -2.49 3.48 7.99
N VAL A 102 -1.17 3.48 8.16
CA VAL A 102 -0.23 4.20 7.31
C VAL A 102 0.62 3.17 6.59
N VAL A 103 0.49 3.13 5.26
CA VAL A 103 1.22 2.20 4.39
C VAL A 103 2.26 2.97 3.59
N ARG A 104 3.51 2.52 3.63
CA ARG A 104 4.59 3.04 2.79
C ARG A 104 5.01 1.96 1.82
N ASN A 105 4.51 2.06 0.59
CA ASN A 105 4.90 1.16 -0.49
C ASN A 105 6.16 1.68 -1.19
N ALA A 106 7.05 0.75 -1.54
CA ALA A 106 8.17 0.97 -2.44
C ALA A 106 7.67 0.95 -3.90
N GLU A 107 6.72 0.05 -4.19
CA GLU A 107 6.12 -0.13 -5.51
C GLU A 107 4.69 -0.68 -5.35
N LEU A 108 3.82 -0.33 -6.30
CA LEU A 108 2.50 -0.91 -6.53
C LEU A 108 2.39 -1.22 -8.02
N SER A 109 1.98 -2.44 -8.37
CA SER A 109 1.78 -2.82 -9.77
C SER A 109 0.58 -3.73 -9.98
N GLY A 110 0.01 -3.68 -11.18
CA GLY A 110 -1.20 -4.42 -11.54
C GLY A 110 -2.50 -3.66 -11.28
N GLY A 111 -3.59 -4.26 -11.73
CA GLY A 111 -4.94 -3.72 -11.62
C GLY A 111 -5.23 -2.46 -12.44
N LYS A 112 -6.46 -1.96 -12.27
CA LYS A 112 -7.01 -0.79 -12.93
C LYS A 112 -7.45 0.22 -11.88
N LEU A 113 -6.80 1.39 -11.90
CA LEU A 113 -7.06 2.50 -10.99
C LEU A 113 -8.23 3.37 -11.50
N PHE A 114 -9.22 3.58 -10.64
CA PHE A 114 -10.29 4.54 -10.81
C PHE A 114 -10.24 5.59 -9.69
N ILE A 115 -10.22 6.86 -10.07
CA ILE A 115 -10.13 8.00 -9.16
C ILE A 115 -11.33 8.91 -9.40
N PRO A 116 -12.32 8.94 -8.49
CA PRO A 116 -13.45 9.86 -8.58
C PRO A 116 -13.00 11.32 -8.54
N GLY A 117 -13.45 12.11 -9.52
CA GLY A 117 -13.18 13.55 -9.56
C GLY A 117 -11.71 13.92 -9.65
N ALA A 118 -10.88 13.06 -10.26
CA ALA A 118 -9.43 13.24 -10.28
C ALA A 118 -9.00 14.65 -10.74
N GLU A 119 -8.30 15.36 -9.86
CA GLU A 119 -7.59 16.60 -10.18
C GLU A 119 -6.11 16.31 -10.37
N ILE A 120 -5.53 16.82 -11.46
CA ILE A 120 -4.12 16.69 -11.78
C ILE A 120 -3.50 18.09 -11.79
N ALA A 121 -2.50 18.30 -10.93
CA ALA A 121 -1.75 19.54 -10.82
C ALA A 121 -0.24 19.29 -10.99
N LEU A 122 0.48 20.31 -11.44
CA LEU A 122 1.95 20.33 -11.44
C LEU A 122 2.42 21.07 -10.18
N GLU A 123 3.28 20.41 -9.40
CA GLU A 123 4.01 20.96 -8.25
C GLU A 123 5.49 21.19 -8.62
#